data_AF-A0A950MEA8-F1
#
_entry.id   AF-A0A950MEA8-F1
#
_cell.length_a   1.000
_cell.length_b   1.000
_cell.length_c   1.000
_cell.angle_alpha   90.00
_cell.angle_beta   90.00
_cell.angle_gamma   90.00
#
_symmetry.space_group_name_H-M   'P 1'
#
loop_
_entity.id
_entity.type
_entity.pdbx_description
1 polymer ?
#
loop_
_entity_poly.entity_id
_entity_poly.type
_entity_poly.pdbx_seq_one_letter_code
_entity_poly.pdbx_strand_id
1 'polypeptide(L)' 'MSDSVFGDLDGLLRHVDSKFSLVNVVTKRAKQLNNGAPPLTERVNPNKPVSTAFNEVRLGKIPYKRTREGIK' A
#
# COMPACT_ATOMS: atom_id res chain seq x y z
N MET A 1 -19.57 6.38 -8.87
CA MET A 1 -18.95 5.07 -8.61
C MET A 1 -18.10 5.22 -7.36
N SER A 2 -18.59 4.71 -6.22
CA SER A 2 -17.82 4.73 -4.98
C SER A 2 -16.61 3.83 -5.18
N ASP A 3 -15.42 4.41 -5.35
CA ASP A 3 -14.14 3.66 -5.35
C ASP A 3 -13.95 3.10 -3.93
N SER A 4 -14.63 2.00 -3.62
CA SER A 4 -14.37 1.20 -2.44
C SER A 4 -12.96 0.68 -2.59
N VAL A 5 -12.00 1.30 -1.91
CA VAL A 5 -10.58 0.90 -1.87
C VAL A 5 -10.42 -0.59 -1.49
N PHE A 6 -11.42 -1.15 -0.79
CA PHE A 6 -11.48 -2.55 -0.37
C PHE A 6 -12.25 -3.48 -1.33
N GLY A 7 -12.89 -2.94 -2.37
CA GLY A 7 -13.75 -3.71 -3.29
C GLY A 7 -12.98 -4.62 -4.24
N ASP A 8 -11.68 -4.38 -4.42
CA ASP A 8 -10.81 -5.14 -5.32
C ASP A 8 -9.57 -5.65 -4.57
N LEU A 9 -9.79 -6.63 -3.69
CA LEU A 9 -8.70 -7.28 -2.95
C LEU A 9 -7.76 -8.05 -3.90
N ASP A 10 -8.30 -8.58 -4.99
CA ASP A 10 -7.52 -9.35 -5.97
C ASP A 10 -6.52 -8.45 -6.70
N GLY A 11 -6.92 -7.23 -7.08
CA GLY A 11 -6.02 -6.23 -7.65
C GLY A 11 -4.87 -5.85 -6.70
N LEU A 12 -5.15 -5.75 -5.39
CA LEU A 12 -4.12 -5.49 -4.38
C LEU A 12 -3.14 -6.65 -4.23
N LEU A 13 -3.65 -7.89 -4.21
CA LEU A 13 -2.84 -9.10 -4.05
C LEU A 13 -1.98 -9.44 -5.28
N ARG A 14 -2.22 -8.84 -6.45
CA ARG A 14 -1.30 -8.95 -7.60
C ARG A 14 0.06 -8.30 -7.35
N HIS A 15 0.15 -7.38 -6.39
CA HIS A 15 1.36 -6.63 -6.08
C HIS A 15 2.04 -7.07 -4.78
N VAL A 16 1.44 -8.00 -4.03
CA VAL A 16 1.95 -8.48 -2.73
C VAL A 16 1.61 -9.95 -2.50
N ASP A 17 2.55 -10.71 -1.92
CA ASP A 17 2.44 -12.17 -1.78
C ASP A 17 1.26 -12.67 -0.94
N SER A 18 0.76 -11.86 0.01
CA SER A 18 -0.28 -12.29 0.96
C SER A 18 -1.01 -11.11 1.59
N LYS A 19 -2.20 -11.38 2.13
CA LYS A 19 -2.99 -10.39 2.91
C LYS A 19 -2.20 -9.82 4.10
N PHE A 20 -1.40 -10.65 4.78
CA PHE A 20 -0.54 -10.18 5.88
C PHE A 20 0.56 -9.23 5.39
N SER A 21 1.19 -9.55 4.25
CA SER A 21 2.17 -8.65 3.63
C SER A 21 1.53 -7.36 3.15
N LEU A 22 0.33 -7.42 2.59
CA LEU A 22 -0.46 -6.26 2.20
C LEU A 22 -0.66 -5.29 3.38
N VAL A 23 -1.15 -5.80 4.51
CA VAL A 23 -1.36 -4.98 5.72
C VAL A 23 -0.06 -4.34 6.16
N ASN A 24 1.03 -5.10 6.24
CA ASN A 24 2.34 -4.57 6.66
C ASN A 24 2.88 -3.49 5.72
N VAL A 25 2.79 -3.70 4.41
CA VAL A 25 3.22 -2.71 3.39
C VAL A 25 2.40 -1.45 3.50
N VAL A 26 1.08 -1.56 3.57
CA VAL A 26 0.16 -0.43 3.69
C VAL A 26 0.40 0.35 4.99
N THR A 27 0.56 -0.33 6.13
CA THR A 27 0.85 0.32 7.41
C THR A 27 2.17 1.09 7.36
N LYS A 28 3.23 0.48 6.81
CA LYS A 28 4.54 1.15 6.65
C LYS A 28 4.39 2.39 5.76
N ARG A 29 3.69 2.25 4.64
CA ARG A 29 3.50 3.36 3.70
C ARG A 29 2.64 4.49 4.28
N ALA A 30 1.56 4.16 4.98
CA ALA A 30 0.72 5.16 5.65
C ALA A 30 1.51 5.98 6.69
N LYS A 31 2.45 5.34 7.43
CA LYS A 31 3.36 6.05 8.34
C LYS A 31 4.29 7.01 7.60
N GLN A 32 4.82 6.62 6.43
CA GLN A 32 5.64 7.52 5.61
C GLN A 32 4.84 8.75 5.17
N LEU A 33 3.60 8.56 4.71
CA LEU A 33 2.70 9.65 4.33
C LEU A 33 2.42 10.59 5.52
N ASN A 34 2.18 10.04 6.72
CA ASN A 34 2.02 10.84 7.93
C ASN A 34 3.28 11.64 8.31
N ASN A 35 4.46 11.10 8.00
CA ASN A 35 5.73 11.78 8.23
C ASN A 35 6.08 12.80 7.12
N GLY A 36 5.14 13.09 6.21
CA GLY A 36 5.34 14.08 5.14
C GLY A 36 6.00 13.54 3.88
N ALA A 37 6.11 12.22 3.71
CA ALA A 37 6.61 11.66 2.45
C ALA A 37 5.68 12.01 1.30
N PRO A 38 6.23 12.30 0.10
CA PRO A 38 5.41 12.63 -1.05
C PRO A 38 4.56 11.42 -1.47
N PRO A 39 3.27 11.63 -1.78
CA PRO A 39 2.43 10.61 -2.35
C PRO A 39 2.88 10.28 -3.78
N LEU A 40 2.72 9.03 -4.18
CA LEU A 40 3.06 8.53 -5.52
C LEU A 40 1.85 8.51 -6.45
N THR A 41 0.67 8.93 -5.98
CA THR A 41 -0.57 8.98 -6.74
C THR A 41 -1.13 10.39 -6.74
N GLU A 42 -1.93 10.73 -7.75
CA GLU A 42 -2.57 12.04 -7.87
C GLU A 42 -3.77 12.17 -6.93
N ARG A 43 -4.47 11.06 -6.66
CA ARG A 43 -5.64 11.03 -5.77
C ARG A 43 -5.21 10.79 -4.34
N VAL A 44 -4.95 11.89 -3.63
CA VAL A 44 -4.45 11.86 -2.24
C VAL A 44 -5.44 12.57 -1.35
N ASN A 45 -5.79 11.91 -0.25
CA ASN A 45 -6.48 12.56 0.85
C ASN A 45 -5.51 12.61 2.05
N PRO A 46 -5.01 13.79 2.43
CA PRO A 46 -4.08 13.94 3.56
C PRO A 46 -4.63 13.40 4.88
N ASN A 47 -5.96 13.44 5.07
CA ASN A 47 -6.63 12.93 6.27
C ASN A 47 -6.86 11.41 6.23
N LYS A 48 -6.57 10.74 5.10
CA LYS A 48 -6.75 9.30 4.91
C LYS A 48 -5.48 8.65 4.32
N PRO A 49 -4.36 8.67 5.07
CA PRO A 49 -3.08 8.11 4.62
C PRO A 49 -3.16 6.62 4.27
N VAL A 50 -3.99 5.86 5.00
CA VAL A 50 -4.21 4.43 4.75
C VAL A 50 -4.89 4.19 3.40
N SER A 51 -5.92 4.98 3.07
CA SER A 51 -6.61 4.89 1.78
C SER A 51 -5.67 5.26 0.62
N THR A 52 -4.83 6.28 0.80
CA THR A 52 -3.81 6.65 -0.18
C THR A 52 -2.79 5.53 -0.38
N ALA A 53 -2.28 4.93 0.71
CA ALA A 53 -1.34 3.82 0.65
C ALA A 53 -1.91 2.60 -0.11
N PHE A 54 -3.18 2.23 0.13
CA PHE A 54 -3.84 1.18 -0.64
C PHE A 54 -3.93 1.51 -2.14
N ASN A 55 -4.26 2.76 -2.49
CA ASN A 55 -4.29 3.19 -3.88
C ASN A 55 -2.91 3.10 -4.55
N GLU A 56 -1.84 3.49 -3.85
CA GLU A 56 -0.47 3.35 -4.37
C GLU A 56 -0.07 1.89 -4.58
N VAL A 57 -0.46 0.98 -3.67
CA VAL A 57 -0.25 -0.46 -3.83
C VAL A 57 -1.03 -1.02 -5.01
N ARG A 58 -2.31 -0.64 -5.17
CA ARG A 58 -3.16 -1.05 -6.30
C ARG A 58 -2.58 -0.62 -7.66
N LEU A 59 -1.92 0.54 -7.71
CA LEU A 59 -1.25 1.04 -8.90
C LEU A 59 0.15 0.43 -9.12
N GLY A 60 0.60 -0.49 -8.25
CA GLY A 60 1.93 -1.08 -8.31
C GLY A 60 3.07 -0.10 -8.05
N LYS A 61 2.79 1.06 -7.45
CA LYS A 61 3.78 2.13 -7.24
C LYS A 61 4.65 1.92 -6.00
N ILE A 62 4.25 1.02 -5.10
CA ILE A 62 5.02 0.66 -3.91
C ILE A 62 5.88 -0.57 -4.23
N PRO A 63 7.22 -0.44 -4.25
CA PRO A 63 8.09 -1.59 -4.46
C PRO A 63 8.02 -2.50 -3.23
N TYR A 64 7.62 -3.74 -3.43
CA TYR A 64 7.63 -4.79 -2.41
C TYR A 64 8.69 -5.82 -2.78
N LYS A 65 9.66 -6.03 -1.89
CA LYS A 65 10.63 -7.13 -1.99
C LYS A 65 10.61 -7.92 -0.69
N ARG A 66 10.33 -9.21 -0.80
CA ARG A 66 10.44 -10.13 0.33
C ARG A 66 11.90 -10.47 0.55
N THR A 67 12.46 -10.06 1.69
CA THR A 67 13.75 -10.54 2.15
C THR A 67 13.57 -11.94 2.72
N ARG A 68 13.89 -12.97 1.93
CA ARG A 68 14.08 -14.35 2.42
C ARG A 68 15.52 -14.54 2.88
N GLU A 69 16.00 -13.70 3.81
CA GLU A 69 17.27 -14.00 4.46
C GLU A 69 16.95 -14.64 5.81
N GLY A 70 17.06 -15.97 5.82
CA GLY A 70 17.18 -16.70 7.07
C GLY A 70 18.46 -16.23 7.76
N ILE A 71 18.35 -15.98 9.06
CA ILE A 71 19.51 -15.77 9.92
C ILE A 71 20.39 -17.02 9.74
N LYS A 72 21.57 -16.85 9.15
CA LYS A 72 22.63 -17.86 9.13
C LYS A 72 23.57 -17.61 10.29
#